data_AF-A0A1R1F2P2-F1
#
_entry.id   AF-A0A1R1F2P2-F1
#
_cell.length_a   1.000
_cell.length_b   1.000
_cell.length_c   1.000
_cell.angle_alpha   90.00
_cell.angle_beta   90.00
_cell.angle_gamma   90.00
#
_symmetry.space_group_name_H-M   'P 1'
#
loop_
_entity.id
_entity.type
_entity.pdbx_description
1 polymer ?
#
loop_
_entity_poly.entity_id
_entity_poly.type
_entity_poly.pdbx_seq_one_letter_code
_entity_poly.pdbx_strand_id
1 'polypeptide(L)'
;MWSSVYAPAEAKSVGTLIGGPSPGLSFLTEMKRGQGRIVLLGTLPAGDEGSEMLERMLIHYGKEANVTRMTEVTTGTIVAPRESETEELWVIVNMNGEGGSVTLPREGFDKLSGERVTAGRMEVGRYEYRMIAFPPASPRSDVNGPMPCSLQIEKAAFAWFSGCGRFSSIMKWRKCYVPAPLHIHIQCHRKLPNN
;
A
#
# COMPACT_ATOMS: atom_id res chain seq x y z
N MET A 1 9.56 -21.82 1.03
CA MET A 1 8.15 -21.48 0.75
C MET A 1 7.42 -21.43 2.08
N TRP A 2 6.64 -20.38 2.36
CA TRP A 2 5.83 -20.30 3.57
C TRP A 2 4.40 -20.73 3.21
N SER A 3 3.91 -21.75 3.91
CA SER A 3 2.53 -22.22 3.81
C SER A 3 1.98 -22.54 5.20
N SER A 4 0.80 -21.98 5.46
CA SER A 4 -0.10 -22.31 6.56
C SER A 4 -1.46 -22.64 5.94
N VAL A 5 -2.12 -23.66 6.47
CA VAL A 5 -3.45 -24.11 6.03
C VAL A 5 -4.40 -24.08 7.22
N TYR A 6 -5.67 -23.78 6.95
CA TYR A 6 -6.66 -23.52 7.97
C TYR A 6 -7.87 -24.45 7.84
N ALA A 7 -8.36 -24.92 9.00
CA ALA A 7 -9.68 -25.49 9.16
C ALA A 7 -10.53 -24.44 9.91
N PRO A 8 -11.25 -23.56 9.20
CA PRO A 8 -11.94 -22.45 9.85
C PRO A 8 -13.15 -22.94 10.65
N ALA A 9 -13.25 -22.53 11.92
CA ALA A 9 -14.41 -22.82 12.76
C ALA A 9 -15.53 -21.77 12.57
N GLU A 10 -15.18 -20.49 12.62
CA GLU A 10 -16.13 -19.35 12.50
C GLU A 10 -15.92 -18.51 11.24
N ALA A 11 -14.74 -18.61 10.62
CA ALA A 11 -14.40 -17.85 9.42
C ALA A 11 -14.99 -18.51 8.15
N LYS A 12 -15.35 -17.70 7.17
CA LYS A 12 -15.73 -18.19 5.85
C LYS A 12 -14.47 -18.59 5.07
N SER A 13 -14.48 -19.77 4.48
CA SER A 13 -13.47 -20.15 3.49
C SER A 13 -13.71 -19.41 2.18
N VAL A 14 -12.69 -18.73 1.67
CA VAL A 14 -12.72 -18.01 0.39
C VAL A 14 -11.84 -18.71 -0.66
N GLY A 15 -10.82 -19.46 -0.22
CA GLY A 15 -9.99 -20.28 -1.09
C GLY A 15 -9.59 -21.59 -0.43
N THR A 16 -9.76 -22.69 -1.15
CA THR A 16 -9.46 -24.06 -0.70
C THR A 16 -8.39 -24.73 -1.57
N LEU A 17 -7.64 -25.65 -0.95
CA LEU A 17 -6.65 -26.46 -1.64
C LEU A 17 -7.32 -27.61 -2.38
N ILE A 18 -6.97 -27.80 -3.66
CA ILE A 18 -7.51 -28.89 -4.50
C ILE A 18 -6.63 -30.15 -4.37
N GLY A 19 -5.34 -30.01 -4.06
CA GLY A 19 -4.39 -31.12 -3.99
C GLY A 19 -3.31 -30.93 -2.94
N GLY A 20 -2.33 -31.84 -2.93
CA GLY A 20 -1.27 -31.88 -1.93
C GLY A 20 -1.67 -32.65 -0.67
N PRO A 21 -0.97 -32.44 0.47
CA PRO A 21 -1.17 -33.20 1.70
C PRO A 21 -2.43 -32.81 2.49
N SER A 22 -3.11 -31.72 2.12
CA SER A 22 -4.23 -31.14 2.87
C SER A 22 -5.38 -30.66 1.96
N PRO A 23 -5.90 -31.51 1.06
CA PRO A 23 -6.99 -31.13 0.17
C PRO A 23 -8.25 -30.76 0.97
N GLY A 24 -9.00 -29.78 0.49
CA GLY A 24 -10.21 -29.27 1.14
C GLY A 24 -9.96 -28.28 2.28
N LEU A 25 -8.74 -28.19 2.82
CA LEU A 25 -8.41 -27.13 3.79
C LEU A 25 -8.30 -25.77 3.11
N SER A 26 -8.51 -24.71 3.90
CA SER A 26 -8.53 -23.34 3.40
C SER A 26 -7.13 -22.72 3.44
N PHE A 27 -6.72 -22.05 2.37
CA PHE A 27 -5.52 -21.22 2.35
C PHE A 27 -5.84 -19.72 2.41
N LEU A 28 -7.11 -19.35 2.16
CA LEU A 28 -7.63 -18.00 2.28
C LEU A 28 -8.95 -18.03 3.04
N THR A 29 -9.02 -17.32 4.17
CA THR A 29 -10.23 -17.22 4.98
C THR A 29 -10.60 -15.78 5.28
N GLU A 30 -11.87 -15.54 5.53
CA GLU A 30 -12.45 -14.24 5.80
C GLU A 30 -13.37 -14.30 7.02
N MET A 31 -13.27 -13.33 7.92
CA MET A 31 -14.19 -13.18 9.05
C MET A 31 -14.60 -11.72 9.22
N LYS A 32 -15.90 -11.46 9.40
CA LYS A 32 -16.39 -10.14 9.82
C LYS A 32 -16.25 -10.00 11.33
N ARG A 33 -15.74 -8.84 11.78
CA ARG A 33 -15.62 -8.49 13.20
C ARG A 33 -16.08 -7.03 13.39
N GLY A 34 -17.25 -6.86 13.97
CA GLY A 34 -17.90 -5.54 14.03
C GLY A 34 -18.18 -5.00 12.63
N GLN A 35 -17.74 -3.76 12.36
CA GLN A 35 -17.83 -3.14 11.03
C GLN A 35 -16.63 -3.52 10.12
N GLY A 36 -15.62 -4.19 10.66
CA GLY A 36 -14.41 -4.57 9.94
C GLY A 36 -14.41 -6.01 9.44
N ARG A 37 -13.37 -6.35 8.68
CA ARG A 37 -13.12 -7.68 8.14
C ARG A 37 -11.66 -8.06 8.36
N ILE A 38 -11.43 -9.31 8.72
CA ILE A 38 -10.10 -9.92 8.85
C ILE A 38 -9.98 -10.95 7.73
N VAL A 39 -8.92 -10.81 6.93
CA VAL A 39 -8.60 -11.72 5.82
C VAL A 39 -7.26 -12.37 6.14
N LEU A 40 -7.24 -13.70 6.16
CA LEU A 40 -6.04 -14.48 6.46
C LEU A 40 -5.59 -15.21 5.20
N LEU A 41 -4.42 -14.83 4.70
CA LEU A 41 -3.71 -15.54 3.63
C LEU A 41 -2.66 -16.45 4.26
N GLY A 42 -2.92 -17.75 4.26
CA GLY A 42 -2.04 -18.74 4.87
C GLY A 42 -0.89 -19.17 3.98
N THR A 43 -1.08 -19.14 2.66
CA THR A 43 -0.05 -19.53 1.69
C THR A 43 0.11 -18.42 0.67
N LEU A 44 1.34 -18.00 0.42
CA LEU A 44 1.64 -17.02 -0.61
C LEU A 44 1.48 -17.67 -2.00
N PRO A 45 0.54 -17.20 -2.84
CA PRO A 45 0.41 -17.71 -4.21
C PRO A 45 1.71 -17.46 -5.00
N ALA A 46 2.10 -18.43 -5.83
CA ALA A 46 3.32 -18.37 -6.62
C ALA A 46 3.02 -18.50 -8.12
N GLY A 47 3.97 -18.11 -8.96
CA GLY A 47 3.77 -18.06 -10.41
C GLY A 47 2.95 -16.84 -10.86
N ASP A 48 2.69 -16.78 -12.16
CA ASP A 48 1.99 -15.66 -12.79
C ASP A 48 0.52 -15.61 -12.33
N GLU A 49 -0.15 -16.76 -12.29
CA GLU A 49 -1.53 -16.92 -11.82
C GLU A 49 -1.66 -16.53 -10.33
N GLY A 50 -0.66 -16.88 -9.52
CA GLY A 50 -0.60 -16.50 -8.11
C GLY A 50 -0.40 -14.99 -7.93
N SER A 51 0.44 -14.38 -8.76
CA SER A 51 0.67 -12.93 -8.76
C SER A 51 -0.59 -12.18 -9.16
N GLU A 52 -1.31 -12.66 -10.18
CA GLU A 52 -2.60 -12.12 -10.60
C GLU A 52 -3.67 -12.27 -9.52
N MET A 53 -3.74 -13.43 -8.86
CA MET A 53 -4.65 -13.64 -7.72
C MET A 53 -4.38 -12.62 -6.60
N LEU A 54 -3.12 -12.43 -6.23
CA LEU A 54 -2.72 -11.49 -5.18
C LEU A 54 -3.09 -10.04 -5.56
N GLU A 55 -2.84 -9.64 -6.80
CA GLU A 55 -3.22 -8.32 -7.32
C GLU A 55 -4.74 -8.09 -7.25
N ARG A 56 -5.53 -9.04 -7.76
CA ARG A 56 -7.00 -8.97 -7.72
C ARG A 56 -7.52 -8.94 -6.29
N MET A 57 -6.91 -9.70 -5.38
CA MET A 57 -7.27 -9.71 -3.97
C MET A 57 -7.04 -8.34 -3.31
N LEU A 58 -5.86 -7.73 -3.55
CA LEU A 58 -5.55 -6.39 -3.04
C LEU A 58 -6.49 -5.32 -3.58
N ILE A 59 -6.83 -5.39 -4.88
CA ILE A 59 -7.80 -4.47 -5.50
C ILE A 59 -9.19 -4.67 -4.90
N HIS A 60 -9.64 -5.91 -4.73
CA HIS A 60 -10.96 -6.22 -4.17
C HIS A 60 -11.12 -5.66 -2.75
N TYR A 61 -10.19 -5.99 -1.84
CA TYR A 61 -10.26 -5.50 -0.46
C TYR A 61 -9.93 -4.01 -0.33
N GLY A 62 -9.11 -3.46 -1.23
CA GLY A 62 -8.90 -2.01 -1.31
C GLY A 62 -10.19 -1.25 -1.65
N LYS A 63 -10.99 -1.77 -2.61
CA LYS A 63 -12.31 -1.22 -2.94
C LYS A 63 -13.28 -1.33 -1.78
N GLU A 64 -13.37 -2.49 -1.13
CA GLU A 64 -14.25 -2.66 0.04
C GLU A 64 -13.88 -1.75 1.21
N ALA A 65 -12.58 -1.47 1.40
CA ALA A 65 -12.08 -0.55 2.40
C ALA A 65 -12.14 0.94 1.98
N ASN A 66 -12.76 1.25 0.83
CA ASN A 66 -12.84 2.60 0.26
C ASN A 66 -11.48 3.29 0.12
N VAL A 67 -10.44 2.57 -0.29
CA VAL A 67 -9.14 3.16 -0.63
C VAL A 67 -9.30 3.99 -1.89
N THR A 68 -9.23 5.32 -1.76
CA THR A 68 -9.50 6.28 -2.85
C THR A 68 -8.27 6.67 -3.66
N ARG A 69 -7.06 6.47 -3.12
CA ARG A 69 -5.79 6.88 -3.75
C ARG A 69 -5.23 5.79 -4.65
N MET A 70 -5.97 5.47 -5.72
CA MET A 70 -5.52 4.56 -6.77
C MET A 70 -5.16 5.36 -8.02
N THR A 71 -3.99 5.07 -8.58
CA THR A 71 -3.55 5.59 -9.88
C THR A 71 -2.99 4.46 -10.72
N GLU A 72 -3.22 4.57 -12.02
CA GLU A 72 -2.65 3.68 -13.03
C GLU A 72 -1.21 4.08 -13.30
N VAL A 73 -0.33 3.08 -13.25
CA VAL A 73 1.10 3.24 -13.51
C VAL A 73 1.59 2.06 -14.32
N THR A 74 2.59 2.28 -15.17
CA THR A 74 3.28 1.20 -15.85
C THR A 74 4.17 0.39 -14.89
N THR A 75 4.52 -0.82 -15.28
CA THR A 75 5.52 -1.64 -14.58
C THR A 75 6.81 -0.84 -14.38
N GLY A 76 7.42 -1.00 -13.20
CA GLY A 76 8.63 -0.27 -12.82
C GLY A 76 8.37 1.14 -12.25
N THR A 77 7.20 1.72 -12.46
CA THR A 77 6.85 3.05 -11.94
C THR A 77 6.17 2.94 -10.57
N ILE A 78 6.64 3.74 -9.62
CA ILE A 78 6.13 3.81 -8.24
C ILE A 78 5.63 5.23 -8.00
N VAL A 79 4.47 5.34 -7.36
CA VAL A 79 3.90 6.61 -6.87
C VAL A 79 3.74 6.50 -5.36
N ALA A 80 4.30 7.46 -4.64
CA ALA A 80 4.22 7.56 -3.19
C ALA A 80 3.61 8.92 -2.80
N PRO A 81 2.30 9.00 -2.58
CA PRO A 81 1.64 10.20 -2.08
C PRO A 81 2.12 10.55 -0.66
N ARG A 82 2.34 11.83 -0.42
CA ARG A 82 2.63 12.45 0.88
C ARG A 82 1.68 13.61 1.06
N GLU A 83 1.14 13.78 2.26
CA GLU A 83 0.23 14.87 2.57
C GLU A 83 0.85 15.78 3.62
N SER A 84 0.64 17.08 3.44
CA SER A 84 0.86 18.10 4.45
C SER A 84 -0.45 18.86 4.70
N GLU A 85 -0.41 19.86 5.59
CA GLU A 85 -1.56 20.75 5.80
C GLU A 85 -1.90 21.60 4.56
N THR A 86 -0.90 21.85 3.71
CA THR A 86 -0.99 22.83 2.62
C THR A 86 -1.04 22.21 1.23
N GLU A 87 -0.57 20.98 1.06
CA GLU A 87 -0.52 20.32 -0.25
C GLU A 87 -0.47 18.79 -0.16
N GLU A 88 -0.83 18.15 -1.27
CA GLU A 88 -0.58 16.73 -1.51
C GLU A 88 0.59 16.62 -2.49
N LEU A 89 1.69 15.98 -2.08
CA LEU A 89 2.89 15.79 -2.88
C LEU A 89 3.00 14.32 -3.32
N TRP A 90 2.99 14.07 -4.62
CA TRP A 90 3.29 12.75 -5.17
C TRP A 90 4.76 12.67 -5.55
N VAL A 91 5.47 11.72 -4.95
CA VAL A 91 6.81 11.33 -5.39
C VAL A 91 6.68 10.18 -6.36
N ILE A 92 7.06 10.42 -7.61
CA ILE A 92 6.91 9.48 -8.72
C ILE A 92 8.30 9.08 -9.17
N VAL A 93 8.57 7.78 -9.28
CA VAL A 93 9.89 7.26 -9.66
C VAL A 93 9.73 6.09 -10.61
N ASN A 94 10.40 6.14 -11.77
CA ASN A 94 10.58 4.97 -12.61
C ASN A 94 11.84 4.21 -12.19
N MET A 95 11.71 2.96 -11.72
CA MET A 95 12.84 2.18 -11.22
C MET A 95 13.33 1.07 -12.14
N ASN A 96 12.64 0.79 -13.26
CA ASN A 96 13.08 -0.26 -14.20
C ASN A 96 14.03 0.25 -15.30
N GLY A 97 14.17 1.57 -15.49
CA GLY A 97 15.07 2.14 -16.50
C GLY A 97 14.53 2.06 -17.93
N GLU A 98 13.28 1.63 -18.12
CA GLU A 98 12.60 1.59 -19.42
C GLU A 98 11.77 2.85 -19.66
N GLY A 99 11.60 3.67 -18.62
CA GLY A 99 10.59 4.72 -18.58
C GLY A 99 9.23 4.14 -18.23
N GLY A 100 8.21 5.00 -18.22
CA GLY A 100 6.87 4.59 -17.85
C GLY A 100 5.88 5.73 -17.88
N SER A 101 4.67 5.47 -17.39
CA SER A 101 3.64 6.49 -17.28
C SER A 101 2.88 6.39 -15.95
N VAL A 102 2.26 7.49 -15.57
CA VAL A 102 1.37 7.63 -14.41
C VAL A 102 0.14 8.45 -14.79
N THR A 103 -1.03 8.07 -14.29
CA THR A 103 -2.26 8.85 -14.48
C THR A 103 -2.48 9.81 -13.30
N LEU A 104 -2.34 11.10 -13.55
CA LEU A 104 -2.60 12.15 -12.56
C LEU A 104 -4.11 12.41 -12.44
N PRO A 105 -4.66 12.45 -11.21
CA PRO A 105 -6.10 12.60 -10.99
C PRO A 105 -6.59 14.04 -11.22
N ARG A 106 -5.69 15.02 -11.10
CA ARG A 106 -5.98 16.45 -11.30
C ARG A 106 -4.72 17.18 -11.77
N GLU A 107 -4.87 18.45 -12.14
CA GLU A 107 -3.73 19.30 -12.46
C GLU A 107 -2.86 19.59 -11.23
N GLY A 108 -1.57 19.73 -11.44
CA GLY A 108 -0.59 19.99 -10.39
C GLY A 108 0.62 20.76 -10.90
N PHE A 109 1.63 20.86 -10.04
CA PHE A 109 2.90 21.52 -10.35
C PHE A 109 4.05 20.59 -10.05
N ASP A 110 4.96 20.43 -11.01
CA ASP A 110 6.23 19.75 -10.78
C ASP A 110 7.13 20.68 -9.96
N LYS A 111 7.45 20.29 -8.72
CA LYS A 111 8.30 21.06 -7.82
C LYS A 111 9.75 21.12 -8.27
N LEU A 112 10.17 20.25 -9.19
CA LEU A 112 11.55 20.21 -9.70
C LEU A 112 11.72 21.15 -10.89
N SER A 113 10.84 21.07 -11.90
CA SER A 113 10.93 21.93 -13.10
C SER A 113 10.20 23.27 -12.94
N GLY A 114 9.24 23.36 -12.01
CA GLY A 114 8.33 24.49 -11.87
C GLY A 114 7.19 24.49 -12.89
N GLU A 115 7.10 23.46 -13.74
CA GLU A 115 6.09 23.38 -14.80
C GLU A 115 4.73 22.95 -14.25
N ARG A 116 3.67 23.48 -14.85
CA ARG A 116 2.31 23.00 -14.61
C ARG A 116 2.10 21.70 -15.39
N VAL A 117 1.59 20.68 -14.70
CA VAL A 117 1.21 19.40 -15.30
C VAL A 117 -0.31 19.26 -15.33
N THR A 118 -0.84 18.82 -16.47
CA THR A 118 -2.28 18.62 -16.63
C THR A 118 -2.73 17.29 -16.01
N ALA A 119 -4.02 17.19 -15.69
CA ALA A 119 -4.62 15.92 -15.33
C ALA A 119 -4.50 14.90 -16.49
N GLY A 120 -4.52 13.61 -16.16
CA GLY A 120 -4.41 12.52 -17.12
C GLY A 120 -3.03 11.90 -17.17
N ARG A 121 -2.71 11.22 -18.28
CA ARG A 121 -1.49 10.44 -18.42
C ARG A 121 -0.26 11.35 -18.55
N MET A 122 0.72 11.16 -17.67
CA MET A 122 2.03 11.80 -17.68
C MET A 122 3.11 10.74 -17.90
N GLU A 123 4.02 11.00 -18.85
CA GLU A 123 5.17 10.14 -19.10
C GLU A 123 6.29 10.43 -18.10
N VAL A 124 7.05 9.38 -17.76
CA VAL A 124 8.18 9.40 -16.84
C VAL A 124 9.36 8.74 -17.55
N GLY A 125 10.45 9.48 -17.69
CA GLY A 125 11.68 9.01 -18.32
C GLY A 125 12.37 7.87 -17.58
N ARG A 126 13.43 7.34 -18.21
CA ARG A 126 14.25 6.25 -17.65
C ARG A 126 14.95 6.71 -16.38
N TYR A 127 14.71 6.03 -15.27
CA TYR A 127 15.21 6.42 -13.94
C TYR A 127 14.83 7.85 -13.53
N GLU A 128 13.83 8.43 -14.19
CA GLU A 128 13.34 9.76 -13.87
C GLU A 128 12.52 9.69 -12.58
N TYR A 129 12.66 10.74 -11.77
CA TYR A 129 11.76 11.01 -10.67
C TYR A 129 11.12 12.39 -10.85
N ARG A 130 9.85 12.50 -10.44
CA ARG A 130 9.09 13.75 -10.45
C ARG A 130 8.40 13.97 -9.11
N MET A 131 8.20 15.24 -8.78
CA MET A 131 7.56 15.65 -7.54
C MET A 131 6.36 16.51 -7.86
N ILE A 132 5.19 15.89 -8.01
CA ILE A 132 3.98 16.59 -8.42
C ILE A 132 3.20 17.00 -7.18
N ALA A 133 3.09 18.31 -6.97
CA ALA A 133 2.28 18.87 -5.92
C ALA A 133 0.89 19.22 -6.45
N PHE A 134 -0.12 18.86 -5.68
CA PHE A 134 -1.49 19.24 -5.91
C PHE A 134 -1.94 20.21 -4.82
N PRO A 135 -2.63 21.30 -5.19
CA PRO A 135 -3.33 22.10 -4.20
C PRO A 135 -4.33 21.21 -3.44
N PRO A 136 -4.65 21.57 -2.18
CA PRO A 136 -5.54 20.79 -1.34
C PRO A 136 -6.91 20.73 -2.02
N ALA A 137 -7.55 19.56 -1.97
CA ALA A 137 -8.84 19.33 -2.62
C ALA A 137 -9.99 20.19 -2.07
N SER A 138 -9.75 20.95 -0.99
CA SER A 138 -10.65 21.95 -0.40
C SER A 138 -9.85 22.99 0.40
N PRO A 139 -10.20 24.29 0.39
CA PRO A 139 -9.71 25.22 1.40
C PRO A 139 -10.27 24.77 2.76
N ARG A 140 -9.42 24.46 3.73
CA ARG A 140 -9.87 24.39 5.12
C ARG A 140 -10.15 25.83 5.57
N SER A 141 -11.40 26.27 5.51
CA SER A 141 -11.88 27.33 6.40
C SER A 141 -11.79 26.74 7.81
N ASP A 142 -10.82 27.17 8.61
CA ASP A 142 -10.84 27.20 10.09
C ASP A 142 -9.43 27.53 10.61
N VAL A 143 -8.99 28.77 10.37
CA VAL A 143 -7.97 29.40 11.22
C VAL A 143 -8.75 30.05 12.36
N ASN A 144 -9.10 29.28 13.39
CA ASN A 144 -9.45 29.70 14.77
C ASN A 144 -10.31 28.62 15.46
N GLY A 145 -9.70 27.52 15.88
CA GLY A 145 -10.30 26.52 16.77
C GLY A 145 -9.20 25.80 17.54
N PRO A 146 -9.44 25.36 18.81
CA PRO A 146 -8.38 24.78 19.63
C PRO A 146 -7.86 23.47 19.01
N MET A 147 -6.53 23.33 18.99
CA MET A 147 -5.82 22.26 18.29
C MET A 147 -6.33 20.85 18.68
N PRO A 148 -6.56 19.95 17.72
CA PRO A 148 -6.73 18.54 18.01
C PRO A 148 -5.37 17.89 18.34
N CYS A 149 -5.40 17.02 19.35
CA CYS A 149 -4.30 16.28 19.99
C CYS A 149 -3.56 15.29 19.05
N SER A 150 -3.02 15.77 17.93
CA SER A 150 -2.33 14.97 16.91
C SER A 150 -0.84 15.30 16.77
N LEU A 151 -0.36 16.34 17.48
CA LEU A 151 1.01 16.86 17.38
C LEU A 151 2.00 16.26 18.40
N GLN A 152 1.83 14.98 18.78
CA GLN A 152 2.78 14.28 19.67
C GLN A 152 3.50 13.08 19.06
N ILE A 153 3.27 12.73 17.79
CA ILE A 153 3.95 11.60 17.14
C ILE A 153 4.93 12.11 16.05
N GLU A 154 5.82 13.04 16.40
CA GLU A 154 6.85 13.53 15.46
C GLU A 154 8.30 13.35 15.95
N LYS A 155 8.54 12.52 16.98
CA LYS A 155 9.92 12.25 17.46
C LYS A 155 10.47 10.85 17.22
N ALA A 156 9.76 9.95 16.52
CA ALA A 156 10.21 8.56 16.35
C ALA A 156 10.73 8.19 14.94
N ALA A 157 10.57 9.02 13.92
CA ALA A 157 10.93 8.65 12.54
C ALA A 157 12.39 8.95 12.14
N PHE A 158 13.20 9.58 13.00
CA PHE A 158 14.53 10.08 12.64
C PHE A 158 15.69 9.08 12.84
N ALA A 159 15.45 7.83 13.23
CA ALA A 159 16.51 6.90 13.67
C ALA A 159 16.71 5.63 12.81
N TRP A 160 16.29 5.62 11.54
CA TRP A 160 16.34 4.38 10.71
C TRP A 160 17.05 4.52 9.35
N PHE A 161 18.02 5.44 9.23
CA PHE A 161 18.86 5.56 8.02
C PHE A 161 20.37 5.32 8.21
N SER A 162 20.80 4.83 9.38
CA SER A 162 22.19 4.44 9.61
C SER A 162 22.31 2.99 10.05
N GLY A 163 22.29 2.09 9.06
CA GLY A 163 22.91 0.77 9.22
C GLY A 163 21.98 -0.42 9.03
N CYS A 164 21.93 -0.93 7.80
CA CYS A 164 22.17 -2.36 7.55
C CYS A 164 22.29 -2.59 6.05
N GLY A 165 23.44 -3.14 5.65
CA GLY A 165 23.74 -3.48 4.26
C GLY A 165 22.96 -4.71 3.78
N ARG A 166 22.86 -4.77 2.45
CA ARG A 166 22.43 -5.92 1.62
C ARG A 166 21.11 -6.57 2.01
N PHE A 167 20.06 -6.22 1.29
CA PHE A 167 18.99 -7.17 0.98
C PHE A 167 18.64 -7.13 -0.51
N SER A 168 18.68 -8.33 -1.08
CA SER A 168 18.36 -8.69 -2.46
C SER A 168 16.87 -8.50 -2.75
N SER A 169 16.61 -7.87 -3.91
CA SER A 169 15.53 -8.08 -4.87
C SER A 169 14.13 -8.53 -4.41
N ILE A 170 13.13 -7.75 -4.88
CA ILE A 170 11.69 -8.02 -4.99
C ILE A 170 10.86 -7.78 -3.73
N MET A 171 10.42 -6.52 -3.58
CA MET A 171 9.13 -6.19 -2.95
C MET A 171 8.61 -4.87 -3.54
N LYS A 172 7.49 -4.93 -4.28
CA LYS A 172 6.68 -3.77 -4.65
C LYS A 172 6.01 -3.25 -3.38
N TRP A 173 6.48 -2.14 -2.85
CA TRP A 173 5.82 -1.46 -1.72
C TRP A 173 4.82 -0.43 -2.27
N ARG A 174 3.51 -0.67 -2.09
CA ARG A 174 2.47 0.37 -2.16
C ARG A 174 2.05 0.69 -0.73
N LYS A 175 2.35 1.90 -0.24
CA LYS A 175 1.78 2.42 1.01
C LYS A 175 0.40 2.99 0.68
N CYS A 176 -0.66 2.33 1.13
CA CYS A 176 -2.03 2.86 1.10
C CYS A 176 -2.28 3.65 2.38
N TYR A 177 -2.79 4.87 2.24
CA TYR A 177 -3.22 5.69 3.37
C TYR A 177 -4.70 5.41 3.66
N VAL A 178 -5.03 5.11 4.92
CA VAL A 178 -6.40 4.91 5.41
C VAL A 178 -6.71 6.06 6.38
N PRO A 179 -7.67 6.94 6.12
CA PRO A 179 -8.17 7.86 7.13
C PRO A 179 -9.14 7.11 8.06
N ALA A 180 -8.91 7.18 9.39
CA ALA A 180 -9.64 6.52 10.51
C ALA A 180 -9.06 5.18 10.99
N PRO A 181 -9.18 4.84 12.30
CA PRO A 181 -8.21 4.00 13.00
C PRO A 181 -8.44 2.52 12.71
N LEU A 182 -7.79 2.00 11.68
CA LEU A 182 -7.57 0.57 11.55
C LEU A 182 -6.29 0.21 12.32
N HIS A 183 -6.44 -0.31 13.53
CA HIS A 183 -5.35 -0.98 14.23
C HIS A 183 -5.00 -2.28 13.48
N ILE A 184 -3.99 -2.21 12.61
CA ILE A 184 -3.36 -3.39 12.01
C ILE A 184 -2.45 -4.00 13.08
N HIS A 185 -2.94 -5.02 13.80
CA HIS A 185 -2.11 -5.84 14.67
C HIS A 185 -1.45 -6.96 13.84
N ILE A 186 -0.18 -6.79 13.50
CA ILE A 186 0.67 -7.88 13.02
C ILE A 186 1.28 -8.53 14.26
N GLN A 187 0.68 -9.62 14.75
CA GLN A 187 1.29 -10.45 15.78
C GLN A 187 2.37 -11.33 15.13
N CYS A 188 3.62 -10.92 15.29
CA CYS A 188 4.78 -11.73 14.94
C CYS A 188 5.09 -12.64 16.15
N HIS A 189 4.65 -13.90 16.11
CA HIS A 189 5.04 -14.86 17.13
C HIS A 189 6.53 -15.22 16.98
N ARG A 190 7.38 -14.60 17.80
CA ARG A 190 8.75 -15.04 18.02
C ARG A 190 8.69 -16.37 18.78
N LYS A 191 9.06 -17.48 18.14
CA LYS A 191 9.45 -18.69 18.89
C LYS A 191 10.69 -18.33 19.70
N LEU A 192 10.56 -18.30 21.03
CA LEU A 192 11.72 -18.32 21.91
C LEU A 192 12.41 -19.69 21.71
N PRO A 193 13.75 -19.73 21.58
CA PRO A 193 14.46 -21.00 21.63
C PRO A 193 14.35 -21.57 23.05
N ASN A 194 13.95 -22.83 23.14
CA ASN A 194 14.07 -23.60 24.37
C ASN A 194 15.56 -23.66 24.73
N ASN A 195 15.89 -23.24 25.96
CA ASN A 195 17.06 -23.67 26.69
C ASN A 195 16.63 -23.96 28.12
#